data_AF-A0A2S7KXF6-F1
#
_entry.id   AF-A0A2S7KXF6-F1
#
_cell.length_a   1.000
_cell.length_b   1.000
_cell.length_c   1.000
_cell.angle_alpha   90.00
_cell.angle_beta   90.00
_cell.angle_gamma   90.00
#
_symmetry.space_group_name_H-M   'P 1'
#
loop_
_entity.id
_entity.type
_entity.pdbx_description
1 polymer ?
#
loop_
_entity_poly.entity_id
_entity_poly.type
_entity_poly.pdbx_seq_one_letter_code
_entity_poly.pdbx_strand_id
1 'polypeptide(L)'
;MVKKLMVELRNRGYENLKDCSEITDCIVGLDGTTITFNMLKNGINKSASYWELELDYYYKTNSVEIPKEVFEARKIFEIINEEIDLKKQFENYTSRLPIGKYMFNGIIMEKKKNVW
;
A
#
# COMPACT_ATOMS: atom_id res chain seq x y z
N MET A 1 11.51 -16.40 0.71
CA MET A 1 10.70 -15.26 0.28
C MET A 1 9.38 -15.26 1.06
N VAL A 2 8.27 -15.77 0.51
CA VAL A 2 6.92 -15.70 1.12
C VAL A 2 6.85 -16.16 2.58
N LYS A 3 7.43 -17.33 2.94
CA LYS A 3 7.39 -17.80 4.34
C LYS A 3 8.09 -16.84 5.32
N LYS A 4 9.21 -16.23 4.91
CA LYS A 4 9.96 -15.28 5.75
C LYS A 4 9.14 -14.00 5.93
N LEU A 5 8.63 -13.44 4.84
CA LEU A 5 7.74 -12.28 4.85
C LEU A 5 6.54 -12.49 5.77
N MET A 6 5.84 -13.63 5.64
CA MET A 6 4.66 -13.93 6.47
C MET A 6 4.99 -14.08 7.96
N VAL A 7 6.16 -14.61 8.31
CA VAL A 7 6.61 -14.68 9.71
C VAL A 7 6.89 -13.27 10.25
N GLU A 8 7.57 -12.44 9.47
CA GLU A 8 7.89 -11.07 9.84
C GLU A 8 6.64 -10.21 10.05
N LEU A 9 5.68 -10.31 9.12
CA LEU A 9 4.38 -9.65 9.23
C LEU A 9 3.61 -10.10 10.49
N ARG A 10 3.58 -11.40 10.79
CA ARG A 10 2.95 -11.91 12.03
C ARG A 10 3.61 -11.36 13.29
N ASN A 11 4.94 -11.32 13.33
CA ASN A 11 5.69 -10.80 14.47
C ASN A 11 5.43 -9.30 14.69
N ARG A 12 5.12 -8.56 13.62
CA ARG A 12 4.69 -7.15 13.68
C ARG A 12 3.19 -6.98 13.95
N GLY A 13 2.44 -8.07 14.08
CA GLY A 13 1.03 -8.02 14.45
C GLY A 13 0.12 -7.50 13.34
N TYR A 14 0.42 -7.76 12.06
CA TYR A 14 -0.42 -7.29 10.94
C TYR A 14 -1.90 -7.67 11.08
N GLU A 15 -2.21 -8.82 11.70
CA GLU A 15 -3.58 -9.31 11.96
C GLU A 15 -4.37 -8.50 12.99
N ASN A 16 -3.73 -7.51 13.62
CA ASN A 16 -4.28 -6.66 14.66
C ASN A 16 -4.29 -5.19 14.25
N LEU A 17 -4.03 -4.87 12.98
CA LEU A 17 -4.22 -3.52 12.46
C LEU A 17 -5.66 -3.07 12.71
N LYS A 18 -5.81 -1.89 13.30
CA LYS A 18 -7.09 -1.21 13.46
C LYS A 18 -7.37 -0.37 12.24
N ASP A 19 -8.62 -0.34 11.81
CA ASP A 19 -9.01 0.59 10.74
C ASP A 19 -8.83 2.05 11.22
N CYS A 20 -8.57 2.98 10.29
CA CYS A 20 -8.42 4.40 10.62
C CYS A 20 -9.66 4.96 11.35
N SER A 21 -10.86 4.45 11.04
CA SER A 21 -12.09 4.82 11.74
C SER A 21 -12.14 4.42 13.23
N GLU A 22 -11.27 3.52 13.67
CA GLU A 22 -11.14 3.04 15.05
C GLU A 22 -9.98 3.70 15.81
N ILE A 23 -9.21 4.57 15.16
CA ILE A 23 -8.01 5.21 15.71
C ILE A 23 -8.29 6.69 15.93
N THR A 24 -8.13 7.15 17.17
CA THR A 24 -8.23 8.58 17.50
C THR A 24 -7.22 9.39 16.71
N ASP A 25 -7.68 10.51 16.16
CA ASP A 25 -6.88 11.47 15.37
C ASP A 25 -6.25 10.90 14.09
N CYS A 26 -6.72 9.74 13.61
CA CYS A 26 -6.37 9.26 12.28
C CYS A 26 -7.02 10.15 11.21
N ILE A 27 -6.20 10.66 10.29
CA ILE A 27 -6.68 11.57 9.25
C ILE A 27 -7.33 10.78 8.12
N VAL A 28 -8.50 11.25 7.67
CA VAL A 28 -9.24 10.71 6.53
C VAL A 28 -9.30 11.74 5.40
N GLY A 29 -9.28 11.27 4.16
CA GLY A 29 -9.47 12.13 2.98
C GLY A 29 -10.19 11.39 1.86
N LEU A 30 -10.59 12.16 0.85
CA LEU A 30 -11.57 11.74 -0.17
C LEU A 30 -11.01 11.72 -1.60
N ASP A 31 -9.70 11.91 -1.76
CA ASP A 31 -9.04 11.94 -3.08
C ASP A 31 -8.72 10.54 -3.66
N GLY A 32 -9.01 9.48 -2.90
CA GLY A 32 -8.84 8.09 -3.31
C GLY A 32 -7.43 7.51 -3.09
N THR A 33 -6.50 8.25 -2.49
CA THR A 33 -5.15 7.75 -2.19
C THR A 33 -5.16 6.95 -0.88
N THR A 34 -5.64 5.70 -0.94
CA THR A 34 -5.80 4.85 0.25
C THR A 34 -5.02 3.55 0.12
N ILE A 35 -4.30 3.17 1.19
CA ILE A 35 -3.71 1.84 1.33
C ILE A 35 -4.62 1.02 2.22
N THR A 36 -5.11 -0.12 1.69
CA THR A 36 -6.00 -1.03 2.40
C THR A 36 -5.33 -2.39 2.60
N PHE A 37 -5.24 -2.82 3.85
CA PHE A 37 -4.80 -4.16 4.22
C PHE A 37 -6.02 -5.06 4.40
N ASN A 38 -6.15 -6.08 3.56
CA ASN A 38 -7.18 -7.10 3.70
C ASN A 38 -6.56 -8.38 4.26
N MET A 39 -7.18 -8.93 5.31
CA MET A 39 -6.66 -10.10 6.02
C MET A 39 -7.78 -11.03 6.47
N LEU A 40 -7.52 -12.33 6.41
CA LEU A 40 -8.41 -13.37 6.88
C LEU A 40 -7.86 -13.94 8.19
N LYS A 41 -8.55 -13.70 9.31
CA LYS A 41 -8.17 -14.21 10.63
C LYS A 41 -9.30 -15.07 11.18
N ASN A 42 -9.04 -16.36 11.43
CA ASN A 42 -10.03 -17.31 11.96
C ASN A 42 -11.35 -17.33 11.17
N GLY A 43 -11.29 -17.23 9.83
CA GLY A 43 -12.48 -17.18 8.97
C GLY A 43 -13.17 -15.83 8.90
N ILE A 44 -12.69 -14.81 9.62
CA ILE A 44 -13.23 -13.45 9.62
C ILE A 44 -12.36 -12.57 8.74
N ASN A 45 -12.96 -11.95 7.72
CA ASN A 45 -12.32 -10.91 6.94
C ASN A 45 -12.23 -9.63 7.79
N LYS A 46 -11.01 -9.10 7.90
CA LYS A 46 -10.75 -7.78 8.45
C LYS A 46 -10.09 -6.92 7.37
N SER A 47 -10.42 -5.65 7.41
CA SER A 47 -9.79 -4.62 6.59
C SER A 47 -9.33 -3.48 7.48
N ALA A 48 -8.15 -2.94 7.21
CA ALA A 48 -7.69 -1.69 7.77
C ALA A 48 -7.24 -0.77 6.64
N SER A 49 -7.85 0.41 6.56
CA SER A 49 -7.63 1.37 5.48
C SER A 49 -7.05 2.66 6.01
N TYR A 50 -6.01 3.17 5.35
CA TYR A 50 -5.31 4.39 5.74
C TYR A 50 -5.18 5.33 4.54
N TRP A 51 -5.64 6.56 4.71
CA TRP A 51 -5.48 7.61 3.70
C TRP A 51 -4.06 8.13 3.72
N GLU A 52 -3.41 8.16 2.56
CA GLU A 52 -2.05 8.66 2.35
C GLU A 52 -1.06 8.21 3.43
N LEU A 53 -1.06 6.89 3.69
CA LEU A 53 -0.38 6.26 4.83
C LEU A 53 1.06 6.75 5.04
N GLU A 54 1.82 7.01 3.97
CA GLU A 54 3.23 7.42 4.01
C GLU A 54 3.45 8.91 4.29
N LEU A 55 2.42 9.77 4.20
CA LEU A 55 2.58 11.22 4.27
C LEU A 55 2.43 11.75 5.70
N ASP A 56 3.40 12.53 6.13
CA ASP A 56 3.34 13.27 7.40
C ASP A 56 2.56 14.58 7.29
N TYR A 57 2.36 15.09 6.06
CA TYR A 57 1.90 16.45 5.80
C TYR A 57 0.64 16.79 6.61
N TYR A 58 -0.38 15.94 6.56
CA TYR A 58 -1.68 16.19 7.20
C TYR A 58 -1.63 16.11 8.72
N TYR A 59 -0.76 15.27 9.28
CA TYR A 59 -0.54 15.22 10.72
C TYR A 59 0.17 16.50 11.20
N LYS A 60 1.17 16.96 10.44
CA LYS A 60 1.89 18.22 10.72
C LYS A 60 0.99 19.45 10.57
N THR A 61 0.14 19.53 9.56
CA THR A 61 -0.76 20.68 9.37
C THR A 61 -1.85 20.77 10.43
N ASN A 62 -2.36 19.63 10.89
CA ASN A 62 -3.41 19.58 11.91
C ASN A 62 -2.86 19.70 13.34
N SER A 63 -1.53 19.84 13.51
CA SER A 63 -0.86 19.82 14.82
C SER A 63 -1.15 18.57 15.64
N VAL A 64 -1.38 17.44 14.96
CA VAL A 64 -1.70 16.14 15.54
C VAL A 64 -0.47 15.24 15.44
N GLU A 65 -0.14 14.54 16.52
CA GLU A 65 0.90 13.51 16.47
C GLU A 65 0.40 12.30 15.69
N ILE A 66 1.26 11.71 14.85
CA ILE A 66 0.91 10.51 14.10
C ILE A 66 0.54 9.40 15.10
N PRO A 67 -0.69 8.83 15.05
CA PRO A 67 -1.09 7.78 15.96
C PRO A 67 -0.15 6.58 15.85
N LYS A 68 0.14 5.94 16.98
CA LYS A 68 1.04 4.77 17.03
C LYS A 68 0.57 3.67 16.07
N GLU A 69 -0.73 3.42 15.98
CA GLU A 69 -1.31 2.44 15.06
C GLU A 69 -1.02 2.75 13.59
N VAL A 70 -1.02 4.03 13.20
CA VAL A 70 -0.64 4.47 11.84
C VAL A 70 0.84 4.20 11.59
N PHE A 71 1.70 4.43 12.59
CA PHE A 71 3.12 4.12 12.48
C PHE A 71 3.40 2.62 12.34
N GLU A 72 2.66 1.76 13.02
CA GLU A 72 2.78 0.30 12.84
C GLU A 72 2.30 -0.15 11.46
N ALA A 73 1.22 0.46 10.92
CA ALA A 73 0.78 0.20 9.56
C ALA A 73 1.84 0.60 8.51
N ARG A 74 2.55 1.72 8.71
CA ARG A 74 3.69 2.13 7.86
C ARG A 74 4.80 1.09 7.84
N LYS A 75 5.22 0.59 9.01
CA LYS A 75 6.26 -0.47 9.08
C LYS A 75 5.85 -1.73 8.33
N ILE A 76 4.59 -2.13 8.44
CA ILE A 76 4.06 -3.28 7.71
C ILE A 76 4.10 -3.01 6.20
N PHE A 77 3.73 -1.81 5.77
CA PHE A 77 3.80 -1.39 4.37
C PHE A 77 5.24 -1.41 3.83
N GLU A 78 6.19 -0.87 4.59
CA GLU A 78 7.62 -0.86 4.27
C GLU A 78 8.15 -2.29 4.06
N ILE A 79 7.89 -3.21 5.01
CA ILE A 79 8.31 -4.62 4.91
C ILE A 79 7.74 -5.29 3.64
N ILE A 80 6.49 -4.98 3.27
CA ILE A 80 5.89 -5.51 2.05
C ILE A 80 6.62 -4.97 0.82
N ASN A 81 6.88 -3.67 0.76
CA ASN A 81 7.54 -3.04 -0.39
C ASN A 81 9.02 -3.41 -0.52
N GLU A 82 9.71 -3.69 0.58
CA GLU A 82 11.10 -4.19 0.56
C GLU A 82 11.19 -5.58 -0.07
N GLU A 83 10.23 -6.47 0.20
CA GLU A 83 10.20 -7.82 -0.39
C GLU A 83 9.53 -7.84 -1.77
N ILE A 84 8.56 -6.94 -2.00
CA ILE A 84 7.70 -6.88 -3.19
C ILE A 84 7.82 -5.51 -3.86
N ASP A 85 8.82 -5.37 -4.72
CA ASP A 85 8.97 -4.16 -5.55
C ASP A 85 7.91 -4.14 -6.67
N LEU A 86 6.75 -3.55 -6.37
CA LEU A 86 5.63 -3.44 -7.30
C LEU A 86 5.99 -2.66 -8.57
N LYS A 87 6.84 -1.63 -8.44
CA LYS A 87 7.31 -0.84 -9.58
C LYS A 87 8.10 -1.73 -10.53
N LYS A 88 9.08 -2.47 -10.01
CA LYS A 88 9.87 -3.42 -10.81
C LYS A 88 9.01 -4.53 -11.40
N GLN A 89 8.02 -5.05 -10.67
CA GLN A 89 7.08 -6.03 -11.22
C GLN A 89 6.28 -5.46 -12.39
N PHE A 90 5.78 -4.24 -12.25
CA PHE A 90 5.04 -3.55 -13.30
C PHE A 90 5.93 -3.24 -14.51
N GLU A 91 7.17 -2.78 -14.29
CA GLU A 91 8.17 -2.57 -15.34
C GLU A 91 8.52 -3.88 -16.06
N ASN A 92 8.72 -4.98 -15.32
CA ASN A 92 8.97 -6.31 -15.88
C ASN A 92 7.77 -6.85 -16.68
N TYR A 93 6.56 -6.51 -16.27
CA TYR A 93 5.36 -6.85 -17.02
C TYR A 93 5.27 -6.04 -18.31
N THR A 94 5.33 -4.71 -18.22
CA THR A 94 5.18 -3.79 -19.36
C THR A 94 6.33 -3.91 -20.37
N SER A 95 7.54 -4.25 -19.92
CA SER A 95 8.68 -4.50 -20.81
C SER A 95 8.52 -5.72 -21.71
N ARG A 96 7.65 -6.68 -21.35
CA ARG A 96 7.34 -7.87 -22.17
C ARG A 96 6.15 -7.70 -23.10
N LEU A 97 5.37 -6.65 -22.94
CA LEU A 97 4.24 -6.36 -23.82
C LEU A 97 4.73 -6.08 -25.25
N PRO A 98 4.02 -6.50 -26.31
CA PRO A 98 4.36 -6.10 -27.68
C PRO A 98 4.24 -4.57 -27.87
N ILE A 99 4.80 -4.05 -28.96
CA ILE A 99 4.60 -2.65 -29.35
C ILE A 99 3.10 -2.45 -29.61
N GLY A 100 2.53 -1.37 -29.07
CA GLY A 100 1.09 -1.13 -29.16
C GLY A 100 0.55 -0.16 -28.11
N LYS A 101 -0.77 -0.03 -28.08
CA LYS A 101 -1.51 0.80 -27.12
C LYS A 101 -2.26 -0.11 -26.15
N TYR A 102 -2.19 0.23 -24.87
CA TYR A 102 -2.78 -0.52 -23.77
C TYR A 102 -3.64 0.43 -22.94
N MET A 103 -4.77 -0.06 -22.42
CA MET A 103 -5.59 0.68 -21.48
C MET A 103 -5.43 0.06 -20.09
N PHE A 104 -5.02 0.86 -19.11
CA PHE A 104 -4.91 0.44 -17.72
C PHE A 104 -5.58 1.49 -16.83
N ASN A 105 -6.65 1.11 -16.13
CA ASN A 105 -7.46 2.01 -15.30
C ASN A 105 -7.85 3.33 -16.00
N GLY A 106 -8.27 3.25 -17.27
CA GLY A 106 -8.66 4.42 -18.06
C GLY A 106 -7.49 5.25 -18.60
N ILE A 107 -6.23 4.90 -18.28
CA ILE A 107 -5.03 5.53 -18.83
C ILE A 107 -4.59 4.76 -20.07
N ILE A 108 -4.40 5.48 -21.19
CA ILE A 108 -3.81 4.91 -22.40
C ILE A 108 -2.28 4.96 -22.28
N MET A 109 -1.66 3.78 -22.22
CA MET A 109 -0.22 3.59 -22.26
C MET A 109 0.20 3.17 -23.67
N GLU A 110 1.18 3.85 -24.25
CA GLU A 110 1.70 3.52 -25.58
C GLU A 110 3.13 3.00 -25.49
N LYS A 111 3.36 1.76 -25.91
CA LYS A 111 4.69 1.18 -26.05
C LYS A 111 5.17 1.35 -27.48
N LYS A 112 6.20 2.16 -27.68
CA LYS A 112 6.81 2.43 -28.99
C LYS A 112 8.07 1.58 -29.18
N LYS A 113 8.44 1.37 -30.44
CA LYS A 113 9.77 0.86 -30.77
C LYS A 113 10.79 1.95 -30.39
N ASN A 114 11.80 1.61 -29.60
CA ASN A 114 12.93 2.52 -29.42
C ASN A 114 13.64 2.64 -30.77
N VAL A 115 13.66 3.84 -31.35
CA VAL A 115 14.42 4.16 -32.55
C VAL A 115 15.66 4.88 -32.04
N TRP A 116 16.81 4.21 -32.10
CA TRP A 116 18.12 4.82 -31.88
C TRP A 116 18.71 5.20 -33.23
#